data_AF-R8BLV0-F1
#
_entry.id   AF-R8BLV0-F1
#
_cell.length_a   1.000
_cell.length_b   1.000
_cell.length_c   1.000
_cell.angle_alpha   90.00
_cell.angle_beta   90.00
_cell.angle_gamma   90.00
#
_symmetry.space_group_name_H-M   'P 1'
#
loop_
_entity.id
_entity.type
_entity.pdbx_description
1 polymer ?
#
loop_
_entity_poly.entity_id
_entity_poly.type
_entity_poly.pdbx_seq_one_letter_code
_entity_poly.pdbx_strand_id
1 'polypeptide(L)'
;MATNVAYMVVVPKEEQINSNVAQRFFELTYGQLSPEDNTGYRIFSAFLAISSFGNIVVMTFTAARVKQEIAKQGILPWARFFAQNHDVSVGRVLYWFKKKGWFVSILSYRWFSPKEHSEKTPVGALLLHFVSCLVLIFATYKMKAVDAYSLLTGLAAYIVNAFFGVFLAMGILLLRFSGPPATAREVAGMTWSEMTGRSIKPVISVTSAVVFLLGNAYPIITKWVPPSSAFVTSLAWYVVPMVGWLVLAVGAIWFLGFLAYAKRRERKYYEVFTVERAPEFENADGHEGQKDDGAGTDGGLVLVHETVYLAWEAKETMENEGTENPRI
;
A
#
# COMPACT_ATOMS: atom_id res chain seq x y z
N MET A 1 11.58 21.33 1.08
CA MET A 1 11.53 22.69 1.66
C MET A 1 12.20 23.73 0.76
N ALA A 2 13.47 23.56 0.37
CA ALA A 2 14.17 24.52 -0.51
C ALA A 2 13.44 24.82 -1.84
N THR A 3 12.85 23.80 -2.48
CA THR A 3 12.08 23.97 -3.73
C THR A 3 10.83 24.86 -3.53
N ASN A 4 10.11 24.71 -2.42
CA ASN A 4 8.94 25.54 -2.12
C ASN A 4 9.35 27.00 -1.89
N VAL A 5 10.49 27.22 -1.23
CA VAL A 5 11.06 28.56 -1.05
C VAL A 5 11.43 29.17 -2.40
N ALA A 6 12.07 28.42 -3.29
CA ALA A 6 12.40 28.89 -4.63
C ALA A 6 11.15 29.28 -5.44
N TYR A 7 10.08 28.48 -5.38
CA TYR A 7 8.80 28.83 -6.00
C TYR A 7 8.22 30.13 -5.44
N MET A 8 8.23 30.29 -4.12
CA MET A 8 7.68 31.48 -3.46
C MET A 8 8.50 32.75 -3.71
N VAL A 9 9.80 32.63 -3.98
CA VAL A 9 10.70 33.76 -4.29
C VAL A 9 10.51 34.23 -5.73
N VAL A 10 10.34 33.30 -6.68
CA VAL A 10 10.26 33.63 -8.12
C VAL A 10 8.85 34.02 -8.55
N VAL A 11 7.80 33.40 -8.00
CA VAL A 11 6.41 33.67 -8.41
C VAL A 11 5.80 34.77 -7.54
N PRO A 12 5.27 35.87 -8.12
CA PRO A 12 4.61 36.92 -7.37
C PRO A 12 3.44 36.41 -6.51
N LYS A 13 3.24 37.01 -5.33
CA LYS A 13 2.22 36.61 -4.35
C LYS A 13 0.81 36.48 -4.95
N GLU A 14 0.41 37.43 -5.79
CA GLU A 14 -0.94 37.44 -6.39
C GLU A 14 -1.17 36.25 -7.34
N GLU A 15 -0.11 35.79 -8.01
CA GLU A 15 -0.16 34.64 -8.92
C GLU A 15 -0.06 33.31 -8.15
N GLN A 16 0.54 33.29 -6.96
CA GLN A 16 0.61 32.09 -6.13
C GLN A 16 -0.78 31.58 -5.70
N ILE A 17 -1.74 32.49 -5.55
CA ILE A 17 -3.10 32.19 -5.10
C ILE A 17 -3.98 31.74 -6.29
N ASN A 18 -3.79 32.38 -7.45
CA ASN A 18 -4.71 32.25 -8.58
C ASN A 18 -4.23 31.29 -9.66
N SER A 19 -2.97 30.85 -9.63
CA SER A 19 -2.35 30.08 -10.72
C SER A 19 -1.52 28.91 -10.20
N ASN A 20 -1.22 27.97 -11.10
CA ASN A 20 -0.31 26.88 -10.79
C ASN A 20 1.12 27.43 -10.62
N VAL A 21 1.57 27.51 -9.37
CA VAL A 21 2.86 28.10 -8.99
C VAL A 21 4.04 27.43 -9.70
N ALA A 22 3.99 26.11 -9.87
CA ALA A 22 5.07 25.39 -10.53
C ALA A 22 5.11 25.69 -12.04
N GLN A 23 3.96 25.74 -12.70
CA GLN A 23 3.89 26.15 -14.10
C GLN A 23 4.42 27.57 -14.30
N ARG A 24 3.94 28.50 -13.46
CA ARG A 24 4.32 29.91 -13.55
C ARG A 24 5.80 30.13 -13.28
N PHE A 25 6.39 29.36 -12.37
CA PHE A 25 7.83 29.34 -12.15
C PHE A 25 8.60 28.98 -13.42
N PHE A 26 8.19 27.92 -14.14
CA PHE A 26 8.85 27.51 -15.39
C PHE A 26 8.64 28.55 -16.50
N GLU A 27 7.48 29.18 -16.59
CA GLU A 27 7.24 30.29 -17.53
C GLU A 27 8.12 31.50 -17.22
N LEU A 28 8.23 31.92 -15.95
CA LEU A 28 9.06 33.06 -15.56
C LEU A 28 10.56 32.79 -15.71
N THR A 29 10.98 31.53 -15.52
CA THR A 29 12.39 31.14 -15.60
C THR A 29 12.85 30.87 -17.04
N TYR A 30 12.04 30.17 -17.84
CA TYR A 30 12.40 29.76 -19.21
C TYR A 30 11.75 30.62 -20.30
N GLY A 31 10.62 31.29 -20.02
CA GLY A 31 9.92 32.18 -20.96
C GLY A 31 10.60 33.54 -21.18
N GLN A 32 11.61 33.89 -20.37
CA GLN A 32 12.45 35.07 -20.64
C GLN A 32 13.44 34.86 -21.80
N LEU A 33 13.62 33.63 -22.30
CA LEU A 33 14.56 33.34 -23.39
C LEU A 33 14.00 33.61 -24.80
N SER A 34 12.67 33.68 -24.99
CA SER A 34 12.08 34.11 -26.26
C SER A 34 10.61 34.54 -26.09
N PRO A 35 10.17 35.74 -26.56
CA PRO A 35 8.85 36.30 -26.26
C PRO A 35 7.64 35.53 -26.82
N GLU A 36 7.84 34.63 -27.80
CA GLU A 36 6.76 33.92 -28.48
C GLU A 36 6.72 32.41 -28.19
N ASP A 37 7.66 31.90 -27.37
CA ASP A 37 7.90 30.47 -27.33
C ASP A 37 7.33 29.83 -26.05
N ASN A 38 6.26 29.03 -26.22
CA ASN A 38 5.63 28.21 -25.16
C ASN A 38 6.54 27.06 -24.66
N THR A 39 7.85 27.16 -24.87
CA THR A 39 8.84 26.13 -24.58
C THR A 39 8.90 25.80 -23.09
N GLY A 40 8.86 26.81 -22.20
CA GLY A 40 8.81 26.60 -20.76
C GLY A 40 7.58 25.78 -20.32
N TYR A 41 6.41 26.12 -20.85
CA TYR A 41 5.16 25.38 -20.59
C TYR A 41 5.22 23.93 -21.09
N ARG A 42 5.73 23.71 -22.30
CA ARG A 42 5.84 22.37 -22.92
C ARG A 42 6.81 21.48 -22.15
N ILE A 43 7.97 22.01 -21.77
CA ILE A 43 8.96 21.28 -20.96
C ILE A 43 8.38 20.91 -19.60
N PHE A 44 7.76 21.87 -18.91
CA PHE A 44 7.10 21.62 -17.62
C PHE A 44 6.02 20.55 -17.75
N SER A 45 5.15 20.65 -18.77
CA SER A 45 4.09 19.67 -19.03
C SER A 45 4.64 18.28 -19.32
N ALA A 46 5.75 18.17 -20.06
CA ALA A 46 6.40 16.90 -20.34
C ALA A 46 6.99 16.25 -19.06
N PHE A 47 7.72 17.01 -18.25
CA PHE A 47 8.24 16.50 -16.97
C PHE A 47 7.12 16.14 -15.99
N LEU A 48 6.07 16.96 -15.92
CA LEU A 48 4.90 16.69 -15.10
C LEU A 48 4.21 15.38 -15.55
N ALA A 49 4.07 15.16 -16.86
CA ALA A 49 3.47 13.94 -17.40
C ALA A 49 4.30 12.69 -17.07
N ILE A 50 5.62 12.73 -17.27
CA ILE A 50 6.52 11.61 -16.96
C ILE A 50 6.52 11.30 -15.46
N SER A 51 6.64 12.33 -14.62
CA SER A 51 6.63 12.18 -13.16
C SER A 51 5.28 11.64 -12.67
N SER A 52 4.17 12.15 -13.20
CA SER A 52 2.83 11.69 -12.82
C SER A 52 2.58 10.26 -13.27
N PHE A 53 3.03 9.88 -14.47
CA PHE A 53 2.95 8.52 -14.96
C PHE A 53 3.71 7.53 -14.06
N GLY A 54 4.97 7.84 -13.72
CA GLY A 54 5.77 7.01 -12.82
C GLY A 54 5.10 6.84 -11.46
N ASN A 55 4.58 7.93 -10.88
CA ASN A 55 3.86 7.88 -9.62
C ASN A 55 2.60 7.00 -9.70
N ILE A 56 1.81 7.10 -10.78
CA ILE A 56 0.61 6.26 -10.98
C ILE A 56 1.00 4.78 -11.05
N VAL A 57 2.07 4.43 -11.77
CA VAL A 57 2.54 3.04 -11.89
C VAL A 57 2.93 2.47 -10.51
N VAL A 58 3.76 3.20 -9.75
CA VAL A 58 4.23 2.76 -8.42
C VAL A 58 3.07 2.64 -7.44
N MET A 59 2.17 3.64 -7.42
CA MET A 59 1.01 3.63 -6.54
C MET A 59 0.03 2.51 -6.87
N THR A 60 -0.19 2.24 -8.17
CA THR A 60 -1.05 1.12 -8.62
C THR A 60 -0.50 -0.22 -8.15
N PHE A 61 0.81 -0.45 -8.33
CA PHE A 61 1.47 -1.67 -7.87
C PHE A 61 1.36 -1.84 -6.34
N THR A 62 1.70 -0.79 -5.59
CA THR A 62 1.64 -0.79 -4.13
C THR A 62 0.22 -1.06 -3.64
N ALA A 63 -0.77 -0.37 -4.21
CA ALA A 63 -2.16 -0.53 -3.84
C ALA A 63 -2.73 -1.92 -4.19
N ALA A 64 -2.22 -2.57 -5.23
CA ALA A 64 -2.58 -3.95 -5.56
C ALA A 64 -1.95 -4.94 -4.57
N ARG A 65 -0.66 -4.80 -4.25
CA ARG A 65 0.00 -5.67 -3.26
C ARG A 65 -0.62 -5.54 -1.87
N VAL A 66 -0.95 -4.33 -1.41
CA VAL A 66 -1.67 -4.14 -0.14
C VAL A 66 -3.02 -4.86 -0.15
N LYS A 67 -3.79 -4.79 -1.24
CA LYS A 67 -5.08 -5.51 -1.35
C LYS A 67 -4.89 -7.02 -1.38
N GLN A 68 -3.83 -7.52 -2.02
CA GLN A 68 -3.47 -8.94 -2.01
C GLN A 68 -3.16 -9.43 -0.59
N GLU A 69 -2.35 -8.68 0.17
CA GLU A 69 -2.02 -9.05 1.55
C GLU A 69 -3.24 -9.01 2.48
N ILE A 70 -4.18 -8.09 2.24
CA ILE A 70 -5.48 -8.09 2.93
C ILE A 70 -6.32 -9.31 2.49
N ALA A 71 -6.32 -9.67 1.21
CA ALA A 71 -7.04 -10.85 0.71
C ALA A 71 -6.51 -12.15 1.31
N LYS A 72 -5.20 -12.26 1.54
CA LYS A 72 -4.59 -13.41 2.22
C LYS A 72 -5.11 -13.61 3.65
N GLN A 73 -5.63 -12.57 4.32
CA GLN A 73 -6.27 -12.72 5.62
C GLN A 73 -7.65 -13.41 5.54
N GLY A 74 -8.19 -13.63 4.35
CA GLY A 74 -9.46 -14.33 4.16
C GLY A 74 -10.72 -13.52 4.47
N ILE A 75 -10.57 -12.26 4.87
CA ILE A 75 -11.68 -11.38 5.27
C ILE A 75 -12.48 -10.82 4.09
N LEU A 76 -11.94 -10.91 2.86
CA LEU A 76 -12.58 -10.39 1.65
C LEU A 76 -13.49 -11.44 0.99
N PRO A 77 -14.57 -11.01 0.32
CA PRO A 77 -15.31 -11.88 -0.61
C PRO A 77 -14.37 -12.45 -1.67
N TRP A 78 -14.48 -13.75 -1.96
CA TRP A 78 -13.60 -14.44 -2.92
C TRP A 78 -12.10 -14.21 -2.66
N ALA A 79 -11.70 -14.11 -1.39
CA ALA A 79 -10.32 -13.88 -0.95
C ALA A 79 -9.29 -14.77 -1.67
N ARG A 80 -9.62 -16.05 -1.94
CA ARG A 80 -8.74 -16.96 -2.69
C ARG A 80 -8.37 -16.43 -4.08
N PHE A 81 -9.31 -15.85 -4.81
CA PHE A 81 -9.05 -15.26 -6.14
C PHE A 81 -8.16 -14.02 -6.04
N PHE A 82 -8.39 -13.17 -5.05
CA PHE A 82 -7.63 -11.92 -4.90
C PHE A 82 -6.24 -12.11 -4.28
N ALA A 83 -6.05 -13.18 -3.50
CA ALA A 83 -4.77 -13.52 -2.87
C ALA A 83 -3.78 -14.18 -3.84
N GLN A 84 -4.27 -14.86 -4.88
CA GLN A 84 -3.45 -15.64 -5.81
C GLN A 84 -2.49 -14.78 -6.65
N ASN A 85 -1.28 -15.30 -6.83
CA ASN A 85 -0.37 -14.82 -7.85
C ASN A 85 -0.59 -15.65 -9.13
N HIS A 86 -0.70 -14.98 -10.28
CA HIS A 86 -0.82 -15.62 -11.58
C HIS A 86 0.45 -15.41 -12.38
N ASP A 87 0.83 -16.39 -13.20
CA ASP A 87 1.94 -16.23 -14.14
C ASP A 87 1.49 -15.45 -15.39
N VAL A 88 1.11 -14.19 -15.22
CA VAL A 88 0.82 -13.27 -16.32
C VAL A 88 1.90 -12.20 -16.30
N SER A 89 3.11 -12.65 -16.61
CA SER A 89 4.34 -11.86 -16.51
C SER A 89 4.69 -11.19 -17.84
N VAL A 90 5.44 -10.10 -17.78
CA VAL A 90 5.99 -9.43 -18.98
C VAL A 90 6.90 -10.41 -19.74
N GLY A 91 7.62 -11.27 -19.01
CA GLY A 91 8.44 -12.35 -19.55
C GLY A 91 7.68 -13.26 -20.50
N ARG A 92 6.42 -13.61 -20.20
CA ARG A 92 5.60 -14.43 -21.11
C ARG A 92 5.30 -13.74 -22.44
N VAL A 93 5.04 -12.43 -22.40
CA VAL A 93 4.82 -11.62 -23.60
C VAL A 93 6.12 -11.47 -24.41
N LEU A 94 7.24 -11.19 -23.73
CA LEU A 94 8.56 -11.13 -24.36
C LEU A 94 8.96 -12.48 -24.96
N TYR A 95 8.65 -13.59 -24.30
CA TYR A 95 8.87 -14.94 -24.81
C TYR A 95 8.04 -15.20 -26.08
N TRP A 96 6.79 -14.75 -26.11
CA TRP A 96 5.96 -14.83 -27.32
C TRP A 96 6.53 -14.01 -28.48
N PHE A 97 7.03 -12.80 -28.23
CA PHE A 97 7.71 -11.99 -29.26
C PHE A 97 8.96 -12.69 -29.78
N LYS A 98 9.81 -13.20 -28.88
CA LYS A 98 11.01 -13.98 -29.23
C LYS A 98 10.65 -15.21 -30.06
N LYS A 99 9.61 -15.95 -29.68
CA LYS A 99 9.11 -17.14 -30.39
C LYS A 99 8.60 -16.80 -31.80
N LYS A 100 8.00 -15.62 -31.99
CA LYS A 100 7.60 -15.11 -33.32
C LYS A 100 8.75 -14.57 -34.17
N GLY A 101 9.99 -14.59 -33.66
CA GLY A 101 11.16 -14.05 -34.36
C GLY A 101 11.25 -12.52 -34.31
N TRP A 102 10.47 -11.85 -33.46
CA TRP A 102 10.48 -10.39 -33.34
C TRP A 102 11.49 -9.96 -32.27
N PHE A 103 12.29 -8.93 -32.58
CA PHE A 103 13.23 -8.32 -31.64
C PHE A 103 14.25 -9.29 -31.00
N VAL A 104 14.57 -10.42 -31.65
CA VAL A 104 15.41 -11.49 -31.08
C VAL A 104 16.77 -10.98 -30.58
N SER A 105 17.39 -10.05 -31.30
CA SER A 105 18.68 -9.42 -30.92
C SER A 105 18.56 -8.49 -29.71
N ILE A 106 17.39 -7.88 -29.49
CA ILE A 106 17.15 -7.02 -28.33
C ILE A 106 16.80 -7.88 -27.11
N LEU A 107 15.95 -8.90 -27.30
CA LEU A 107 15.49 -9.83 -26.24
C LEU A 107 16.56 -10.84 -25.80
N SER A 108 17.74 -10.84 -26.43
CA SER A 108 18.91 -11.61 -25.97
C SER A 108 19.77 -10.85 -24.97
N TYR A 109 19.67 -9.51 -24.90
CA TYR A 109 20.33 -8.74 -23.86
C TYR A 109 19.73 -9.06 -22.49
N ARG A 110 20.57 -9.18 -21.46
CA ARG A 110 20.17 -9.52 -20.09
C ARG A 110 18.97 -8.70 -19.60
N TRP A 111 19.01 -7.39 -19.82
CA TRP A 111 17.94 -6.48 -19.40
C TRP A 111 16.57 -6.80 -19.99
N PHE A 112 16.51 -7.31 -21.23
CA PHE A 112 15.27 -7.62 -21.94
C PHE A 112 15.01 -9.13 -22.07
N SER A 113 15.80 -9.95 -21.36
CA SER A 113 15.65 -11.40 -21.38
C SER A 113 14.30 -11.78 -20.76
N PRO A 114 13.47 -12.60 -21.44
CA PRO A 114 12.20 -13.04 -20.89
C PRO A 114 12.29 -13.70 -19.50
N LYS A 115 13.42 -14.33 -19.18
CA LYS A 115 13.66 -15.02 -17.90
C LYS A 115 13.75 -14.06 -16.72
N GLU A 116 14.29 -12.86 -16.93
CA GLU A 116 14.44 -11.84 -15.88
C GLU A 116 13.11 -11.14 -15.55
N HIS A 117 12.07 -11.36 -16.38
CA HIS A 117 10.77 -10.69 -16.26
C HIS A 117 9.62 -11.67 -16.03
N SER A 118 9.90 -12.88 -15.53
CA SER A 118 8.90 -13.93 -15.29
C SER A 118 8.22 -13.89 -13.92
N GLU A 119 8.37 -12.79 -13.17
CA GLU A 119 7.75 -12.67 -11.85
C GLU A 119 6.22 -12.81 -11.91
N LYS A 120 5.67 -13.55 -10.94
CA LYS A 120 4.22 -13.77 -10.84
C LYS A 120 3.52 -12.46 -10.45
N THR A 121 2.42 -12.16 -11.14
CA THR A 121 1.66 -10.92 -11.00
C THR A 121 0.36 -11.14 -10.20
N PRO A 122 -0.01 -10.20 -9.32
CA PRO A 122 -1.24 -10.31 -8.52
C PRO A 122 -2.46 -9.83 -9.31
N VAL A 123 -2.84 -10.57 -10.35
CA VAL A 123 -3.88 -10.15 -11.32
C VAL A 123 -5.22 -9.89 -10.65
N GLY A 124 -5.63 -10.74 -9.70
CA GLY A 124 -6.88 -10.54 -8.97
C GLY A 124 -6.89 -9.21 -8.22
N ALA A 125 -5.83 -8.91 -7.47
CA ALA A 125 -5.74 -7.65 -6.73
C ALA A 125 -5.61 -6.41 -7.64
N LEU A 126 -4.95 -6.54 -8.80
CA LEU A 126 -4.92 -5.50 -9.84
C LEU A 126 -6.31 -5.23 -10.42
N LEU A 127 -7.08 -6.29 -10.72
CA LEU A 127 -8.46 -6.16 -11.19
C LEU A 127 -9.34 -5.49 -10.12
N LEU A 128 -9.21 -5.89 -8.85
CA LEU A 128 -9.92 -5.27 -7.75
C LEU A 128 -9.59 -3.77 -7.64
N HIS A 129 -8.31 -3.42 -7.76
CA HIS A 129 -7.91 -2.01 -7.76
C HIS A 129 -8.48 -1.25 -8.96
N PHE A 130 -8.38 -1.81 -10.17
CA PHE A 130 -8.92 -1.22 -11.39
C PHE A 130 -10.43 -0.94 -11.27
N VAL A 131 -11.22 -1.93 -10.82
CA VAL A 131 -12.65 -1.77 -10.59
C VAL A 131 -12.92 -0.70 -9.53
N SER A 132 -12.15 -0.67 -8.43
CA SER A 132 -12.31 0.37 -7.41
C SER A 132 -12.03 1.78 -7.95
N CYS A 133 -11.03 1.92 -8.83
CA CYS A 133 -10.73 3.19 -9.50
C CYS A 133 -11.86 3.60 -10.45
N LEU A 134 -12.41 2.67 -11.23
CA LEU A 134 -13.57 2.95 -12.09
C LEU A 134 -14.77 3.43 -11.28
N VAL A 135 -15.07 2.78 -10.14
CA VAL A 135 -16.14 3.21 -9.24
C VAL A 135 -15.92 4.65 -8.77
N LEU A 136 -14.70 5.02 -8.36
CA LEU A 136 -14.38 6.38 -7.94
C LEU A 136 -14.49 7.39 -9.08
N ILE A 137 -14.01 7.05 -10.28
CA ILE A 137 -14.12 7.90 -11.47
C ILE A 137 -15.59 8.14 -11.82
N PHE A 138 -16.41 7.09 -11.83
CA PHE A 138 -17.85 7.21 -12.07
C PHE A 138 -18.58 7.90 -10.92
N ALA A 139 -18.12 7.80 -9.68
CA ALA A 139 -18.71 8.55 -8.57
C ALA A 139 -18.52 10.06 -8.73
N THR A 140 -17.42 10.49 -9.37
CA THR A 140 -17.08 11.91 -9.52
C THR A 140 -17.22 12.46 -10.94
N TYR A 141 -17.79 11.70 -11.90
CA TYR A 141 -17.78 12.09 -13.31
C TYR A 141 -18.50 13.43 -13.62
N LYS A 142 -19.49 13.81 -12.80
CA LYS A 142 -20.24 15.07 -12.93
C LYS A 142 -19.61 16.25 -12.20
N MET A 143 -18.55 16.02 -11.43
CA MET A 143 -17.89 17.07 -10.68
C MET A 143 -16.92 17.84 -11.58
N LYS A 144 -16.67 19.11 -11.26
CA LYS A 144 -15.56 19.86 -11.89
C LYS A 144 -14.24 19.18 -11.53
N ALA A 145 -13.26 19.23 -12.44
CA ALA A 145 -11.97 18.55 -12.25
C ALA A 145 -11.28 18.93 -10.92
N VAL A 146 -11.34 20.20 -10.53
CA VAL A 146 -10.76 20.70 -9.26
C VAL A 146 -11.48 20.13 -8.04
N ASP A 147 -12.82 20.03 -8.09
CA ASP A 147 -13.63 19.49 -7.00
C ASP A 147 -13.43 17.98 -6.86
N ALA A 148 -13.40 17.26 -7.99
CA ALA A 148 -13.09 15.84 -8.01
C ALA A 148 -11.70 15.58 -7.43
N TYR A 149 -10.68 16.30 -7.92
CA TYR A 149 -9.32 16.19 -7.39
C TYR A 149 -9.27 16.43 -5.88
N SER A 150 -9.89 17.52 -5.40
CA SER A 150 -9.92 17.88 -3.98
C SER A 150 -10.65 16.83 -3.12
N LEU A 151 -11.74 16.26 -3.64
CA LEU A 151 -12.48 15.20 -2.96
C LEU A 151 -11.65 13.91 -2.89
N LEU A 152 -11.15 13.39 -4.01
CA LEU A 152 -10.42 12.12 -4.04
C LEU A 152 -9.10 12.19 -3.25
N THR A 153 -8.31 13.24 -3.44
CA THR A 153 -7.06 13.43 -2.70
C THR A 153 -7.33 13.71 -1.22
N GLY A 154 -8.38 14.47 -0.92
CA GLY A 154 -8.86 14.69 0.44
C GLY A 154 -9.25 13.39 1.14
N LEU A 155 -9.99 12.51 0.47
CA LEU A 155 -10.36 11.19 0.99
C LEU A 155 -9.14 10.30 1.22
N ALA A 156 -8.19 10.27 0.28
CA ALA A 156 -6.94 9.52 0.45
C ALA A 156 -6.16 10.04 1.67
N ALA A 157 -5.96 11.35 1.80
CA ALA A 157 -5.26 11.92 2.94
C ALA A 157 -6.00 11.70 4.27
N TYR A 158 -7.33 11.82 4.27
CA TYR A 158 -8.14 11.66 5.47
C TYR A 158 -8.20 10.20 5.93
N ILE A 159 -8.52 9.26 5.04
CA ILE A 159 -8.71 7.84 5.39
C ILE A 159 -7.37 7.09 5.44
N VAL A 160 -6.56 7.20 4.38
CA VAL A 160 -5.36 6.35 4.21
C VAL A 160 -4.18 6.91 4.98
N ASN A 161 -4.00 8.23 5.07
CA ASN A 161 -2.87 8.79 5.81
C ASN A 161 -3.24 9.03 7.28
N ALA A 162 -4.27 9.83 7.56
CA ALA A 162 -4.58 10.25 8.92
C ALA A 162 -5.13 9.10 9.79
N PHE A 163 -6.20 8.41 9.37
CA PHE A 163 -6.77 7.31 10.17
C PHE A 163 -5.79 6.15 10.35
N PHE A 164 -5.10 5.70 9.29
CA PHE A 164 -4.10 4.64 9.45
C PHE A 164 -2.93 5.10 10.32
N GLY A 165 -2.49 6.36 10.20
CA GLY A 165 -1.49 6.93 11.08
C GLY A 165 -1.90 6.90 12.56
N VAL A 166 -3.16 7.23 12.85
CA VAL A 166 -3.74 7.12 14.20
C VAL A 166 -3.78 5.67 14.67
N PHE A 167 -4.28 4.73 13.86
CA PHE A 167 -4.34 3.31 14.23
C PHE A 167 -2.97 2.69 14.45
N LEU A 168 -1.99 3.04 13.60
CA LEU A 168 -0.60 2.60 13.75
C LEU A 168 0.01 3.14 15.04
N ALA A 169 -0.13 4.44 15.30
CA ALA A 169 0.40 5.06 16.51
C ALA A 169 -0.23 4.48 17.78
N MET A 170 -1.56 4.30 17.77
CA MET A 170 -2.28 3.62 18.86
C MET A 170 -1.82 2.18 19.04
N GLY A 171 -1.67 1.41 17.96
CA GLY A 171 -1.20 0.02 18.01
C GLY A 171 0.19 -0.10 18.64
N ILE A 172 1.11 0.79 18.27
CA ILE A 172 2.46 0.86 18.85
C ILE A 172 2.40 1.18 20.35
N LEU A 173 1.58 2.15 20.75
CA LEU A 173 1.41 2.52 22.16
C LEU A 173 0.80 1.37 22.96
N LEU A 174 -0.24 0.71 22.43
CA LEU A 174 -0.87 -0.46 23.04
C LEU A 174 0.14 -1.59 23.24
N LEU A 175 0.98 -1.90 22.24
CA LEU A 175 2.02 -2.92 22.37
C LEU A 175 3.06 -2.55 23.44
N ARG A 176 3.42 -1.28 23.56
CA ARG A 176 4.36 -0.80 24.58
C ARG A 176 3.80 -0.89 25.99
N PHE A 177 2.50 -0.65 26.19
CA PHE A 177 1.87 -0.70 27.52
C PHE A 177 1.35 -2.09 27.90
N SER A 178 0.92 -2.91 26.94
CA SER A 178 0.29 -4.22 27.19
C SER A 178 1.27 -5.40 27.10
N GLY A 179 2.50 -5.19 26.65
CA GLY A 179 3.51 -6.25 26.48
C GLY A 179 3.34 -7.09 25.20
N PRO A 180 4.19 -8.11 24.99
CA PRO A 180 4.09 -9.00 23.83
C PRO A 180 2.77 -9.79 23.85
N PRO A 181 2.15 -10.04 22.67
CA PRO A 181 1.01 -10.96 22.59
C PRO A 181 1.42 -12.35 23.12
N ALA A 182 0.45 -13.10 23.64
CA ALA A 182 0.70 -14.39 24.31
C ALA A 182 1.55 -15.35 23.46
N THR A 183 1.32 -15.38 22.15
CA THR A 183 2.07 -16.18 21.17
C THR A 183 3.56 -15.82 21.09
N ALA A 184 3.91 -14.55 21.22
CA ALA A 184 5.31 -14.10 21.24
C ALA A 184 5.97 -14.32 22.62
N ARG A 185 5.16 -14.35 23.68
CA ARG A 185 5.60 -14.55 25.06
C ARG A 185 6.11 -15.98 25.28
N GLU A 186 5.47 -16.96 24.66
CA GLU A 186 5.90 -18.37 24.66
C GLU A 186 7.26 -18.57 23.98
N VAL A 187 7.51 -17.86 22.87
CA VAL A 187 8.73 -18.04 22.06
C VAL A 187 9.94 -17.32 22.66
N ALA A 188 9.74 -16.16 23.27
CA ALA A 188 10.87 -15.29 23.63
C ALA A 188 11.03 -14.99 25.12
N GLY A 189 10.00 -15.15 25.97
CA GLY A 189 10.06 -14.81 27.41
C GLY A 189 10.41 -13.34 27.75
N MET A 190 10.68 -12.51 26.75
CA MET A 190 11.22 -11.14 26.87
C MET A 190 10.12 -10.10 26.70
N THR A 191 10.28 -8.96 27.37
CA THR A 191 9.48 -7.75 27.16
C THR A 191 9.86 -7.05 25.86
N TRP A 192 8.96 -6.26 25.27
CA TRP A 192 9.26 -5.47 24.07
C TRP A 192 10.47 -4.55 24.25
N SER A 193 10.67 -4.00 25.46
CA SER A 193 11.86 -3.20 25.78
C SER A 193 13.15 -3.98 25.65
N GLU A 194 13.15 -5.27 26.00
CA GLU A 194 14.32 -6.14 25.88
C GLU A 194 14.56 -6.54 24.42
N MET A 195 13.49 -6.81 23.66
CA MET A 195 13.57 -7.11 22.22
C MET A 195 14.08 -5.94 21.37
N THR A 196 13.78 -4.69 21.75
CA THR A 196 14.22 -3.51 20.99
C THR A 196 15.74 -3.25 21.13
N GLY A 197 16.41 -3.95 22.05
CA GLY A 197 17.84 -3.77 22.34
C GLY A 197 18.15 -2.43 23.03
N ARG A 198 19.42 -2.25 23.41
CA ARG A 198 19.90 -1.05 24.14
C ARG A 198 19.95 0.23 23.28
N SER A 199 19.72 0.15 21.97
CA SER A 199 19.90 1.27 21.04
C SER A 199 18.75 2.27 21.06
N ILE A 200 17.51 1.84 21.35
CA ILE A 200 16.33 2.71 21.32
C ILE A 200 15.77 2.86 22.74
N LYS A 201 15.88 4.08 23.29
CA LYS A 201 15.26 4.39 24.60
C LYS A 201 13.74 4.31 24.48
N PRO A 202 13.05 3.55 25.35
CA PRO A 202 11.59 3.41 25.31
C PRO A 202 10.85 4.75 25.35
N VAL A 203 11.37 5.73 26.10
CA VAL A 203 10.81 7.08 26.18
C VAL A 203 10.76 7.76 24.81
N ILE A 204 11.83 7.67 24.00
CA ILE A 204 11.87 8.27 22.66
C ILE A 204 10.84 7.61 21.74
N SER A 205 10.68 6.29 21.84
CA SER A 205 9.68 5.54 21.08
C SER A 205 8.26 5.96 21.46
N VAL A 206 7.95 6.06 22.76
CA VAL A 206 6.64 6.48 23.25
C VAL A 206 6.35 7.94 22.88
N THR A 207 7.28 8.86 23.12
CA THR A 207 7.11 10.27 22.77
C THR A 207 6.92 10.45 21.26
N SER A 208 7.71 9.77 20.43
CA SER A 208 7.54 9.82 18.96
C SER A 208 6.18 9.29 18.53
N ALA A 209 5.71 8.18 19.11
CA ALA A 209 4.39 7.62 18.82
C ALA A 209 3.26 8.57 19.25
N VAL A 210 3.38 9.24 20.39
CA VAL A 210 2.39 10.25 20.85
C VAL A 210 2.38 11.47 19.93
N VAL A 211 3.53 12.01 19.55
CA VAL A 211 3.61 13.14 18.61
C VAL A 211 3.01 12.75 17.25
N PHE A 212 3.31 11.55 16.76
CA PHE A 212 2.75 11.04 15.51
C PHE A 212 1.24 10.82 15.62
N LEU A 213 0.73 10.33 16.75
CA LEU A 213 -0.71 10.20 17.02
C LEU A 213 -1.40 11.56 16.97
N LEU A 214 -0.88 12.56 17.69
CA LEU A 214 -1.45 13.92 17.71
C LEU A 214 -1.42 14.57 16.33
N GLY A 215 -0.31 14.41 15.60
CA GLY A 215 -0.16 14.94 14.24
C GLY A 215 -1.17 14.34 13.25
N ASN A 216 -1.47 13.04 13.36
CA ASN A 216 -2.46 12.38 12.51
C ASN A 216 -3.90 12.57 13.00
N ALA A 217 -4.12 12.79 14.30
CA ALA A 217 -5.44 13.14 14.84
C ALA A 217 -5.87 14.56 14.44
N TYR A 218 -4.90 15.48 14.31
CA TYR A 218 -5.16 16.86 13.92
C TYR A 218 -6.02 17.02 12.64
N PRO A 219 -5.67 16.43 11.48
CA PRO A 219 -6.50 16.53 10.28
C PRO A 219 -7.86 15.84 10.41
N ILE A 220 -7.99 14.82 11.27
CA ILE A 220 -9.29 14.15 11.50
C ILE A 220 -10.24 15.12 12.21
N ILE A 221 -9.75 15.82 13.23
CA ILE A 221 -10.55 16.77 14.03
C ILE A 221 -10.80 18.06 13.25
N THR A 222 -9.75 18.67 12.69
CA THR A 222 -9.84 20.00 12.08
C THR A 222 -10.63 20.03 10.79
N LYS A 223 -10.76 18.92 10.07
CA LYS A 223 -11.64 18.84 8.89
C LYS A 223 -13.13 18.98 9.23
N TRP A 224 -13.52 18.84 10.50
CA TRP A 224 -14.87 19.15 10.97
C TRP A 224 -15.10 20.61 11.35
N VAL A 225 -14.05 21.44 11.30
CA VAL A 225 -14.15 22.87 11.59
C VAL A 225 -14.47 23.61 10.28
N PRO A 226 -15.56 24.39 10.21
CA PRO A 226 -15.92 25.13 9.01
C PRO A 226 -14.86 26.20 8.69
N PRO A 227 -14.51 26.40 7.40
CA PRO A 227 -13.51 27.38 7.00
C PRO A 227 -14.01 28.80 7.23
N SER A 228 -13.12 29.69 7.66
CA SER A 228 -13.39 31.13 7.69
C SER A 228 -13.56 31.68 6.27
N SER A 229 -14.30 32.79 6.12
CA SER A 229 -14.71 33.39 4.84
C SER A 229 -13.58 33.67 3.83
N ALA A 230 -12.32 33.72 4.27
CA ALA A 230 -11.16 33.93 3.41
C ALA A 230 -10.75 32.70 2.56
N PHE A 231 -11.25 31.49 2.88
CA PHE A 231 -10.79 30.23 2.27
C PHE A 231 -11.95 29.32 1.82
N VAL A 232 -13.03 29.91 1.31
CA VAL A 232 -14.19 29.15 0.84
C VAL A 232 -13.81 28.36 -0.42
N THR A 233 -13.74 27.04 -0.30
CA THR A 233 -13.60 26.13 -1.43
C THR A 233 -14.94 25.87 -2.10
N SER A 234 -14.94 25.57 -3.40
CA SER A 234 -16.14 25.14 -4.14
C SER A 234 -16.74 23.84 -3.62
N LEU A 235 -15.90 22.93 -3.11
CA LEU A 235 -16.33 21.72 -2.41
C LEU A 235 -16.71 22.06 -0.96
N ALA A 236 -17.88 21.62 -0.51
CA ALA A 236 -18.30 21.81 0.87
C ALA A 236 -17.39 21.07 1.85
N TRP A 237 -16.98 21.76 2.91
CA TRP A 237 -15.95 21.32 3.86
C TRP A 237 -16.25 19.97 4.53
N TYR A 238 -17.53 19.68 4.78
CA TYR A 238 -17.98 18.45 5.44
C TYR A 238 -18.01 17.22 4.52
N VAL A 239 -17.89 17.37 3.19
CA VAL A 239 -18.09 16.25 2.26
C VAL A 239 -17.00 15.19 2.44
N VAL A 240 -15.74 15.60 2.54
CA VAL A 240 -14.61 14.68 2.76
C VAL A 240 -14.75 13.90 4.07
N PRO A 241 -14.92 14.54 5.25
CA PRO A 241 -15.05 13.78 6.49
C PRO A 241 -16.32 12.93 6.53
N MET A 242 -17.45 13.39 5.99
CA MET A 242 -18.69 12.59 5.95
C MET A 242 -18.54 11.32 5.12
N VAL A 243 -18.02 11.44 3.89
CA VAL A 243 -17.79 10.28 3.02
C VAL A 243 -16.71 9.37 3.63
N GLY A 244 -15.68 9.94 4.25
CA GLY A 244 -14.65 9.16 4.95
C GLY A 244 -15.20 8.32 6.09
N TRP A 245 -16.02 8.90 6.96
CA TRP A 245 -16.68 8.18 8.05
C TRP A 245 -17.67 7.13 7.54
N LEU A 246 -18.38 7.39 6.44
CA LEU A 246 -19.24 6.40 5.81
C LEU A 246 -18.45 5.17 5.32
N VAL A 247 -17.33 5.40 4.62
CA VAL A 247 -16.46 4.32 4.14
C VAL A 247 -15.90 3.49 5.31
N LEU A 248 -15.44 4.16 6.37
CA LEU A 248 -14.97 3.49 7.59
C LEU A 248 -16.09 2.69 8.28
N ALA A 249 -17.29 3.24 8.37
CA ALA A 249 -18.44 2.57 8.95
C ALA A 249 -18.82 1.32 8.16
N VAL A 250 -18.85 1.38 6.82
CA VAL A 250 -19.10 0.22 5.96
C VAL A 250 -18.03 -0.85 6.18
N GLY A 251 -16.74 -0.47 6.26
CA GLY A 251 -15.66 -1.40 6.56
C GLY A 251 -15.79 -2.06 7.93
N ALA A 252 -16.17 -1.29 8.96
CA ALA A 252 -16.40 -1.80 10.30
C ALA A 252 -17.60 -2.76 10.35
N ILE A 253 -18.71 -2.41 9.71
CA ILE A 253 -19.90 -3.27 9.60
C ILE A 253 -19.55 -4.57 8.88
N TRP A 254 -18.79 -4.50 7.78
CA TRP A 254 -18.31 -5.69 7.07
C TRP A 254 -17.52 -6.63 7.99
N PHE A 255 -16.55 -6.07 8.72
CA PHE A 255 -15.71 -6.85 9.63
C PHE A 255 -16.49 -7.46 10.80
N LEU A 256 -17.39 -6.69 11.42
CA LEU A 256 -18.27 -7.19 12.47
C LEU A 256 -19.22 -8.28 11.94
N GLY A 257 -19.73 -8.13 10.72
CA GLY A 257 -20.53 -9.14 10.03
C GLY A 257 -19.74 -10.43 9.79
N PHE A 258 -18.48 -10.33 9.37
CA PHE A 258 -17.58 -11.48 9.23
C PHE A 258 -17.34 -12.19 10.58
N LEU A 259 -17.06 -11.45 11.65
CA LEU A 259 -16.90 -12.02 12.99
C LEU A 259 -18.17 -12.72 13.48
N ALA A 260 -19.35 -12.12 13.24
CA ALA A 260 -20.63 -12.71 13.58
C ALA A 260 -20.89 -14.00 12.77
N TYR A 261 -20.54 -14.01 11.47
CA TYR A 261 -20.62 -15.19 10.62
C TYR A 261 -19.69 -16.30 11.11
N ALA A 262 -18.43 -15.97 11.41
CA ALA A 262 -17.46 -16.92 11.92
C ALA A 262 -17.90 -17.54 13.25
N LYS A 263 -18.34 -16.71 14.20
CA LYS A 263 -18.87 -17.18 15.49
C LYS A 263 -20.13 -18.02 15.34
N ARG A 264 -21.01 -17.68 14.39
CA ARG A 264 -22.21 -18.48 14.10
C ARG A 264 -21.82 -19.86 13.55
N ARG A 265 -20.82 -19.91 12.69
CA ARG A 265 -20.34 -21.13 12.07
C ARG A 265 -19.61 -22.02 13.08
N GLU A 266 -18.77 -21.43 13.92
CA GLU A 266 -18.14 -22.10 15.08
C GLU A 266 -19.20 -22.76 15.96
N ARG A 267 -20.27 -22.05 16.34
CA ARG A 267 -21.32 -22.60 17.20
C ARG A 267 -22.17 -23.69 16.56
N LYS A 268 -22.39 -23.63 15.24
CA LYS A 268 -23.32 -24.53 14.54
C LYS A 268 -22.64 -25.77 13.99
N TYR A 269 -21.41 -25.62 13.51
CA TYR A 269 -20.67 -26.66 12.80
C TYR A 269 -19.38 -27.07 13.51
N TYR A 270 -19.03 -26.43 14.64
CA TYR A 270 -17.76 -26.64 15.34
C TYR A 270 -16.54 -26.44 14.44
N GLU A 271 -16.63 -25.50 13.50
CA GLU A 271 -15.53 -25.18 12.58
C GLU A 271 -14.92 -23.81 12.91
N VAL A 272 -13.60 -23.73 12.88
CA VAL A 272 -12.82 -22.51 13.07
C VAL A 272 -12.25 -22.06 11.72
N PHE A 273 -12.29 -20.76 11.47
CA PHE A 273 -11.66 -20.20 10.28
C PHE A 273 -10.15 -20.14 10.48
N THR A 274 -9.42 -20.85 9.63
CA THR A 274 -7.96 -20.96 9.71
C THR A 274 -7.34 -20.44 8.43
N VAL A 275 -6.24 -19.71 8.60
CA VAL A 275 -5.46 -19.12 7.52
C VAL A 275 -4.07 -19.71 7.62
N GLU A 276 -3.84 -20.76 6.83
CA GLU A 276 -2.52 -21.37 6.75
C GLU A 276 -1.70 -20.69 5.66
N ARG A 277 -0.42 -20.46 5.96
CA ARG A 277 0.55 -19.85 5.06
C ARG A 277 1.67 -20.84 4.83
N ALA A 278 1.83 -21.28 3.60
CA ALA A 278 2.94 -22.12 3.17
C ALA A 278 3.96 -21.25 2.43
N PRO A 279 5.05 -20.82 3.08
CA PRO A 279 6.13 -20.12 2.41
C PRO A 279 6.97 -21.08 1.56
N GLU A 280 7.27 -20.68 0.33
CA GLU A 280 8.18 -21.34 -0.60
C GLU A 280 9.47 -20.52 -0.70
N PHE A 281 10.60 -21.17 -0.42
CA PHE A 281 11.91 -20.56 -0.44
C PHE A 281 12.75 -21.13 -1.60
N GLU A 282 13.51 -20.27 -2.27
CA GLU A 282 14.55 -20.68 -3.22
C GLU A 282 15.91 -20.15 -2.75
N ASN A 283 17.00 -20.78 -3.20
CA ASN A 283 18.34 -20.29 -2.93
C ASN A 283 18.59 -18.97 -3.68
N ALA A 284 19.16 -17.98 -3.00
CA ALA A 284 19.48 -16.67 -3.59
C ALA A 284 20.32 -16.76 -4.89
N ASP A 285 21.10 -17.84 -5.03
CA ASP A 285 22.05 -18.01 -6.14
C ASP A 285 21.43 -18.68 -7.38
N GLY A 286 20.13 -19.00 -7.38
CA GLY A 286 19.41 -19.51 -8.56
C GLY A 286 19.87 -20.86 -9.10
N HIS A 287 20.81 -21.54 -8.42
CA HIS A 287 21.28 -22.86 -8.78
C HIS A 287 20.42 -23.93 -8.08
N GLU A 288 19.34 -24.33 -8.74
CA GLU A 288 18.72 -25.63 -8.47
C GLU A 288 19.70 -26.74 -8.89
N GLY A 289 20.41 -27.32 -7.92
CA GLY A 289 20.95 -28.66 -8.07
C GLY A 289 22.45 -28.83 -8.35
N GLN A 290 23.33 -28.14 -7.61
CA GLN A 290 24.71 -28.62 -7.45
C GLN A 290 25.03 -28.73 -5.95
N LYS A 291 25.12 -29.96 -5.45
CA LYS A 291 25.80 -30.23 -4.18
C LYS A 291 27.28 -29.90 -4.42
N ASP A 292 27.68 -28.68 -4.08
CA ASP A 292 29.09 -28.32 -4.07
C ASP A 292 29.68 -28.82 -2.75
N ASP A 293 30.48 -29.87 -2.86
CA ASP A 293 31.30 -30.38 -1.78
C ASP A 293 32.41 -29.36 -1.48
N GLY A 294 32.15 -28.47 -0.51
CA GLY A 294 33.20 -27.75 0.19
C GLY A 294 33.11 -26.22 0.13
N ALA A 295 32.84 -25.63 1.30
CA ALA A 295 33.29 -24.30 1.70
C ALA A 295 33.06 -23.15 0.69
N GLY A 296 31.79 -22.85 0.41
CA GLY A 296 31.36 -21.60 -0.23
C GLY A 296 30.20 -21.02 0.56
N THR A 297 30.18 -19.71 0.77
CA THR A 297 29.14 -18.98 1.48
C THR A 297 27.74 -19.31 0.95
N ASP A 298 26.95 -20.07 1.72
CA ASP A 298 25.53 -20.34 1.42
C ASP A 298 24.80 -19.02 1.16
N GLY A 299 24.42 -18.77 -0.09
CA GLY A 299 23.47 -17.71 -0.42
C GLY A 299 22.18 -18.00 0.35
N GLY A 300 21.76 -17.07 1.21
CA GLY A 300 20.61 -17.27 2.08
C GLY A 300 19.34 -17.64 1.30
N LEU A 301 18.43 -18.36 1.96
CA LEU A 301 17.11 -18.65 1.41
C LEU A 301 16.32 -17.35 1.20
N VAL A 302 15.78 -17.18 -0.01
CA VAL A 302 14.90 -16.07 -0.36
C VAL A 302 13.47 -16.59 -0.41
N LEU A 303 12.55 -15.91 0.29
CA LEU A 303 11.12 -16.20 0.17
C LEU A 303 10.66 -15.79 -1.23
N VAL A 304 10.34 -16.76 -2.08
CA VAL A 304 9.93 -16.51 -3.47
C VAL A 304 8.42 -16.47 -3.60
N HIS A 305 7.71 -17.32 -2.85
CA HIS A 305 6.26 -17.39 -2.90
C HIS A 305 5.67 -17.72 -1.54
N GLU A 306 4.42 -17.30 -1.31
CA GLU A 306 3.66 -17.68 -0.12
C GLU A 306 2.28 -18.08 -0.62
N THR A 307 1.97 -19.37 -0.50
CA THR A 307 0.66 -19.92 -0.82
C THR A 307 -0.20 -19.84 0.43
N VAL A 308 -1.39 -19.25 0.30
CA VAL A 308 -2.31 -19.09 1.43
C VAL A 308 -3.52 -19.99 1.26
N TYR A 309 -3.72 -20.87 2.23
CA TYR A 309 -4.85 -21.77 2.31
C TYR A 309 -5.86 -21.20 3.30
N LEU A 310 -7.06 -20.93 2.79
CA LEU A 310 -8.19 -20.44 3.59
C LEU A 310 -9.13 -21.60 3.82
N ALA A 311 -9.17 -22.14 5.02
CA ALA A 311 -9.97 -23.30 5.36
C ALA A 311 -10.91 -23.01 6.53
N TRP A 312 -11.92 -23.84 6.62
CA TRP A 312 -12.72 -23.94 7.83
C TRP A 312 -12.52 -25.35 8.33
N GLU A 313 -11.81 -25.46 9.43
CA GLU A 313 -11.37 -26.75 9.97
C GLU A 313 -12.20 -27.08 11.20
N ALA A 314 -12.50 -28.36 11.37
CA ALA A 314 -13.20 -28.83 12.55
C ALA A 314 -12.33 -28.54 13.78
N LYS A 315 -12.93 -28.00 14.83
CA LYS A 315 -12.23 -27.62 16.06
C LYS A 315 -11.49 -28.81 16.70
N GLU A 316 -12.01 -30.03 16.50
CA GLU A 316 -11.43 -31.28 16.99
C GLU A 316 -10.05 -31.60 16.38
N THR A 317 -9.79 -31.21 15.12
CA THR A 317 -8.47 -31.45 14.49
C THR A 317 -7.39 -30.56 15.09
N MET A 318 -7.74 -29.35 15.52
CA MET A 318 -6.83 -28.41 16.18
C MET A 318 -6.47 -28.83 17.61
N GLU A 319 -7.42 -29.43 18.35
CA GLU A 319 -7.17 -29.93 19.71
C GLU A 319 -6.21 -31.14 19.70
N ASN A 320 -6.32 -32.02 18.69
CA ASN A 320 -5.42 -33.17 18.55
C ASN A 320 -3.99 -32.78 18.16
N GLU A 321 -3.80 -31.81 17.26
CA GLU A 321 -2.46 -31.29 16.91
C GLU A 321 -1.75 -30.64 18.12
N GLY A 322 -2.50 -29.98 19.00
CA GLY A 322 -1.97 -29.43 20.25
C GLY A 322 -1.53 -30.49 21.27
N THR A 323 -2.05 -31.73 21.17
CA THR A 323 -1.68 -32.85 22.05
C THR A 323 -0.65 -33.80 21.46
N GLU A 324 -0.52 -33.89 20.13
CA GLU A 324 0.43 -34.78 19.47
C GLU A 324 1.83 -34.18 19.26
N ASN A 325 2.06 -32.91 19.58
CA ASN A 325 3.37 -32.29 19.39
C ASN A 325 4.10 -31.90 20.70
N PRO A 326 4.63 -32.86 21.48
CA PRO A 326 5.81 -32.61 22.27
C PRO A 326 7.05 -32.88 21.41
N ARG A 327 7.77 -31.81 21.02
CA ARG A 327 9.12 -31.78 20.40
C ARG A 327 9.08 -31.96 18.87
N ILE A 328 9.86 -31.20 18.09
CA ILE A 328 11.34 -31.12 18.10
C ILE A 328 11.83 -29.68 17.97
#